data_AF-A0A081AFG2-F1
#
_entry.id   AF-A0A081AFG2-F1
#
_cell.length_a   1.000
_cell.length_b   1.000
_cell.length_c   1.000
_cell.angle_alpha   90.00
_cell.angle_beta   90.00
_cell.angle_gamma   90.00
#
_symmetry.space_group_name_H-M   'P 1'
#
loop_
_entity.id
_entity.type
_entity.pdbx_description
1 polymer ?
#
loop_
_entity_poly.entity_id
_entity_poly.type
_entity_poly.pdbx_seq_one_letter_code
_entity_poly.pdbx_strand_id
1 'polypeptide(L)'
;MDLYCDVHEMLEQGCTFQVHLLQRSETTTQMQTFETTPVAHSSQVDLFEIKDLPPVAVTRGSYHWMKFRKFESIDEFYFPRMESNSTQATAQDVITWNAENRLILFQMSISKVYPVNVSEIMSVFEKLGLLEAVKSNPNLVALLFVAPKAVVGTYQRQDIIPKATDDRPVNCLSGIGLMTAKVLAQLKTNQIPEKKKHDTTSSIAEPREHARHKSYSEAMVKITQYVWSFSSDD
;
A
#
# COMPACT_ATOMS: atom_id res chain seq x y z
N MET A 1 -22.23 12.14 4.38
CA MET A 1 -21.18 11.63 5.28
C MET A 1 -19.88 11.55 4.49
N ASP A 2 -18.74 11.66 5.15
CA ASP A 2 -17.45 11.52 4.47
C ASP A 2 -17.28 10.07 4.02
N LEU A 3 -17.05 9.89 2.71
CA LEU A 3 -16.82 8.63 1.99
C LEU A 3 -15.99 7.57 2.75
N TYR A 4 -15.03 8.08 3.52
CA TYR A 4 -14.06 7.30 4.27
C TYR A 4 -14.67 6.71 5.55
N CYS A 5 -15.59 7.41 6.22
CA CYS A 5 -16.22 6.93 7.45
C CYS A 5 -17.10 5.71 7.19
N ASP A 6 -17.84 5.71 6.07
CA ASP A 6 -18.80 4.65 5.75
C ASP A 6 -18.08 3.32 5.42
N VAL A 7 -16.97 3.37 4.67
CA VAL A 7 -16.16 2.18 4.36
C VAL A 7 -15.54 1.58 5.62
N HIS A 8 -15.06 2.45 6.51
CA HIS A 8 -14.48 2.06 7.78
C HIS A 8 -15.48 1.35 8.69
N GLU A 9 -16.69 1.90 8.78
CA GLU A 9 -17.80 1.30 9.52
C GLU A 9 -18.20 -0.07 8.93
N MET A 10 -18.28 -0.18 7.60
CA MET A 10 -18.57 -1.45 6.93
C MET A 10 -17.51 -2.53 7.21
N LEU A 11 -16.23 -2.16 7.21
CA LEU A 11 -15.13 -3.09 7.49
C LEU A 11 -15.10 -3.48 8.97
N GLU A 12 -15.37 -2.54 9.88
CA GLU A 12 -15.46 -2.80 11.32
C GLU A 12 -16.62 -3.75 11.67
N GLN A 13 -17.82 -3.52 11.10
CA GLN A 13 -18.98 -4.37 11.35
C GLN A 13 -18.86 -5.78 10.76
N GLY A 14 -17.84 -6.01 9.94
CA GLY A 14 -17.67 -7.23 9.16
C GLY A 14 -18.53 -7.19 7.91
N CYS A 15 -17.93 -7.49 6.78
CA CYS A 15 -18.62 -7.47 5.51
C CYS A 15 -18.08 -8.55 4.57
N THR A 16 -18.81 -8.75 3.49
CA THR A 16 -18.35 -9.57 2.38
C THR A 16 -18.31 -8.68 1.16
N PHE A 17 -17.11 -8.41 0.65
CA PHE A 17 -16.97 -7.58 -0.54
C PHE A 17 -16.76 -8.44 -1.79
N GLN A 18 -17.42 -8.00 -2.87
CA GLN A 18 -17.19 -8.50 -4.21
C GLN A 18 -16.08 -7.68 -4.84
N VAL A 19 -14.98 -8.34 -5.16
CA VAL A 19 -13.80 -7.68 -5.71
C VAL A 19 -13.54 -8.09 -7.14
N HIS A 20 -13.06 -7.13 -7.92
CA HIS A 20 -12.63 -7.34 -9.28
C HIS A 20 -11.11 -7.39 -9.33
N LEU A 21 -10.56 -8.44 -9.93
CA LEU A 21 -9.13 -8.55 -10.16
C LEU A 21 -8.64 -7.47 -11.15
N LEU A 22 -7.60 -6.73 -10.77
CA LEU A 22 -6.94 -5.74 -11.62
C LEU A 22 -5.78 -6.39 -12.38
N GLN A 23 -6.01 -6.66 -13.67
CA GLN A 23 -5.01 -7.17 -14.59
C GLN A 23 -4.34 -6.04 -15.38
N ARG A 24 -3.10 -6.28 -15.80
CA ARG A 24 -2.40 -5.40 -16.75
C ARG A 24 -2.84 -5.83 -18.15
N SER A 25 -3.72 -5.07 -18.79
CA SER A 25 -4.08 -5.28 -20.21
C SER A 25 -3.64 -4.07 -21.03
N GLU A 26 -2.91 -4.29 -22.11
CA GLU A 26 -2.58 -3.26 -23.11
C GLU A 26 -3.78 -2.92 -24.01
N THR A 27 -4.85 -3.70 -23.97
CA THR A 27 -6.08 -3.49 -24.75
C THR A 27 -7.31 -3.81 -23.90
N THR A 28 -7.93 -2.74 -23.39
CA THR A 28 -9.19 -2.74 -22.64
C THR A 28 -9.17 -3.52 -21.32
N THR A 29 -9.46 -2.80 -20.23
CA THR A 29 -9.67 -3.35 -18.89
C THR A 29 -10.83 -4.34 -18.92
N GLN A 30 -10.56 -5.62 -19.16
CA GLN A 30 -11.55 -6.66 -18.88
C GLN A 30 -11.46 -6.95 -17.38
N MET A 31 -12.43 -6.46 -16.62
CA MET A 31 -12.69 -6.95 -15.27
C MET A 31 -13.04 -8.44 -15.39
N GLN A 32 -12.11 -9.32 -15.04
CA GLN A 32 -12.34 -10.75 -15.04
C GLN A 32 -12.15 -11.31 -13.63
N THR A 33 -13.15 -12.10 -13.23
CA THR A 33 -13.26 -12.83 -11.96
C THR A 33 -13.64 -11.95 -10.77
N PHE A 34 -14.81 -12.28 -10.21
CA PHE A 34 -15.22 -11.84 -8.89
C PHE A 34 -14.62 -12.79 -7.85
N GLU A 35 -13.82 -12.25 -6.94
CA GLU A 35 -13.50 -12.95 -5.70
C GLU A 35 -14.39 -12.38 -4.60
N THR A 36 -14.76 -13.23 -3.66
CA THR A 36 -15.53 -12.84 -2.48
C THR A 36 -14.61 -13.02 -1.29
N THR A 37 -14.31 -11.93 -0.59
CA THR A 37 -13.45 -11.99 0.58
C THR A 37 -14.23 -11.56 1.80
N PRO A 38 -14.39 -12.45 2.80
CA PRO A 38 -15.05 -12.10 4.03
C PRO A 38 -14.09 -11.32 4.95
N VAL A 39 -14.61 -10.26 5.55
CA VAL A 39 -14.02 -9.55 6.68
C VAL A 39 -14.88 -9.84 7.89
N ALA A 40 -14.29 -10.47 8.90
CA ALA A 40 -14.97 -10.71 10.17
C ALA A 40 -15.21 -9.39 10.92
N HIS A 41 -16.31 -9.33 11.67
CA HIS A 41 -16.59 -8.24 12.60
C HIS A 41 -15.41 -8.03 13.56
N SER A 42 -14.97 -6.78 13.69
CA SER A 42 -13.92 -6.38 14.63
C SER A 42 -14.56 -5.62 15.78
N SER A 43 -14.56 -6.20 16.98
CA SER A 43 -15.07 -5.51 18.19
C SER A 43 -14.21 -4.33 18.63
N GLN A 44 -12.99 -4.23 18.08
CA GLN A 44 -12.05 -3.17 18.32
C GLN A 44 -11.34 -2.83 17.01
N VAL A 45 -11.24 -1.55 16.71
CA VAL A 45 -10.39 -1.01 15.65
C VAL A 45 -9.12 -0.50 16.28
N ASP A 46 -7.98 -1.04 15.84
CA ASP A 46 -6.68 -0.56 16.31
C ASP A 46 -6.10 0.50 15.39
N LEU A 47 -5.88 1.69 15.95
CA LEU A 47 -5.14 2.74 15.26
C LEU A 47 -3.64 2.42 15.29
N PHE A 48 -2.99 2.41 14.14
CA PHE A 48 -1.56 2.16 14.03
C PHE A 48 -0.78 3.35 13.43
N GLU A 49 0.46 3.45 13.87
CA GLU A 49 1.54 4.15 13.18
C GLU A 49 2.54 3.08 12.75
N ILE A 50 2.96 3.07 11.49
CA ILE A 50 3.84 2.00 10.95
C ILE A 50 5.09 1.81 11.80
N LYS A 51 5.70 2.90 12.27
CA LYS A 51 6.89 2.86 13.13
C LYS A 51 6.66 2.06 14.43
N ASP A 52 5.43 2.07 14.95
CA ASP A 52 5.03 1.51 16.24
C ASP A 52 4.25 0.20 16.09
N LEU A 53 4.10 -0.34 14.88
CA LEU A 53 3.38 -1.59 14.64
C LEU A 53 4.24 -2.78 15.10
N PRO A 54 3.89 -3.51 16.17
CA PRO A 54 4.61 -4.71 16.53
C PRO A 54 4.11 -5.92 15.70
N PRO A 55 4.88 -7.02 15.61
CA PRO A 55 4.41 -8.25 14.98
C PRO A 55 3.09 -8.77 15.56
N VAL A 56 2.88 -8.58 16.87
CA VAL A 56 1.67 -8.99 17.61
C VAL A 56 0.45 -8.10 17.34
N ALA A 57 0.53 -7.07 16.50
CA ALA A 57 -0.62 -6.21 16.23
C ALA A 57 -1.85 -7.02 15.75
N VAL A 58 -1.56 -8.05 14.96
CA VAL A 58 -2.54 -9.01 14.41
C VAL A 58 -3.38 -9.75 15.46
N THR A 59 -2.94 -9.80 16.72
CA THR A 59 -3.69 -10.47 17.79
C THR A 59 -4.69 -9.56 18.49
N ARG A 60 -4.60 -8.24 18.27
CA ARG A 60 -5.40 -7.22 18.96
C ARG A 60 -6.78 -7.03 18.32
N GLY A 61 -6.88 -7.28 17.02
CA GLY A 61 -8.11 -7.21 16.25
C GLY A 61 -7.81 -7.54 14.80
N SER A 62 -8.84 -7.84 14.02
CA SER A 62 -8.64 -8.19 12.63
C SER A 62 -8.51 -6.99 11.70
N TYR A 63 -8.85 -5.78 12.17
CA TYR A 63 -8.88 -4.57 11.35
C TYR A 63 -8.13 -3.41 12.00
N HIS A 64 -7.31 -2.69 11.22
CA HIS A 64 -6.35 -1.70 11.71
C HIS A 64 -6.30 -0.45 10.82
N TRP A 65 -6.35 0.76 11.40
CA TRP A 65 -6.37 2.02 10.64
C TRP A 65 -5.10 2.83 10.84
N MET A 66 -4.57 3.40 9.75
CA MET A 66 -3.42 4.29 9.83
C MET A 66 -3.85 5.65 10.39
N LYS A 67 -3.18 6.10 11.47
CA LYS A 67 -3.49 7.40 12.10
C LYS A 67 -3.30 8.61 11.17
N PHE A 68 -2.28 8.54 10.31
CA PHE A 68 -1.92 9.63 9.41
C PHE A 68 -1.85 9.13 7.98
N ARG A 69 -2.81 9.56 7.15
CA ARG A 69 -2.94 9.13 5.76
C ARG A 69 -2.16 10.05 4.82
N LYS A 70 -1.50 9.46 3.83
CA LYS A 70 -0.99 10.13 2.64
C LYS A 70 -1.60 9.45 1.42
N PHE A 71 -1.84 10.17 0.34
CA PHE A 71 -2.47 9.59 -0.86
C PHE A 71 -1.74 8.34 -1.41
N GLU A 72 -0.41 8.25 -1.23
CA GLU A 72 0.45 7.14 -1.71
C GLU A 72 0.67 6.02 -0.67
N SER A 73 0.05 6.11 0.52
CA SER A 73 0.20 5.11 1.59
C SER A 73 -0.91 4.07 1.58
N ILE A 74 -0.66 2.96 2.26
CA ILE A 74 -1.70 2.04 2.71
C ILE A 74 -2.49 2.72 3.82
N ASP A 75 -3.81 2.79 3.69
CA ASP A 75 -4.67 3.50 4.65
C ASP A 75 -5.03 2.62 5.86
N GLU A 76 -5.12 1.32 5.62
CA GLU A 76 -5.57 0.33 6.60
C GLU A 76 -5.15 -1.07 6.15
N PHE A 77 -5.25 -2.02 7.06
CA PHE A 77 -5.16 -3.42 6.70
C PHE A 77 -6.10 -4.27 7.53
N TYR A 78 -6.51 -5.38 6.91
CA TYR A 78 -7.24 -6.46 7.54
C TYR A 78 -6.37 -7.71 7.54
N PHE A 79 -6.33 -8.38 8.69
CA PHE A 79 -5.74 -9.69 8.80
C PHE A 79 -6.59 -10.52 9.74
N PRO A 80 -7.08 -11.71 9.34
CA PRO A 80 -7.93 -12.53 10.20
C PRO A 80 -7.34 -12.69 11.58
N ARG A 81 -8.16 -12.48 12.62
CA ARG A 81 -7.71 -12.57 14.00
C ARG A 81 -7.14 -13.97 14.23
N MET A 82 -5.90 -14.02 14.69
CA MET A 82 -5.31 -15.27 15.15
C MET A 82 -5.95 -15.64 16.49
N GLU A 83 -6.70 -16.74 16.52
CA GLU A 83 -7.25 -17.32 17.76
C GLU A 83 -6.11 -17.96 18.56
N SER A 84 -5.27 -17.13 19.16
CA SER A 84 -4.21 -17.55 20.06
C SER A 84 -4.58 -17.17 21.50
N ASN A 85 -4.58 -18.16 22.38
CA ASN A 85 -4.75 -17.95 23.82
C ASN A 85 -3.53 -17.23 24.44
N SER A 86 -2.46 -17.03 23.67
CA SER A 86 -1.24 -16.35 24.09
C SER A 86 -1.29 -14.89 23.65
N THR A 87 -1.03 -13.97 24.59
CA THR A 87 -0.76 -12.56 24.31
C THR A 87 0.60 -12.32 23.61
N GLN A 88 1.34 -13.39 23.32
CA GLN A 88 2.67 -13.36 22.72
C GLN A 88 2.70 -14.20 21.44
N ALA A 89 2.22 -13.63 20.33
CA ALA A 89 2.48 -14.19 19.00
C ALA A 89 3.91 -13.83 18.56
N THR A 90 4.66 -14.81 18.06
CA THR A 90 5.96 -14.61 17.45
C THR A 90 5.81 -14.30 15.95
N ALA A 91 6.85 -13.76 15.31
CA ALA A 91 6.84 -13.58 13.85
C ALA A 91 6.58 -14.91 13.10
N GLN A 92 7.05 -16.04 13.63
CA GLN A 92 6.81 -17.35 13.03
C GLN A 92 5.35 -17.77 13.11
N ASP A 93 4.65 -17.41 14.20
CA ASP A 93 3.21 -17.66 14.32
C ASP A 93 2.45 -16.86 13.27
N VAL A 94 2.82 -15.59 13.08
CA VAL A 94 2.22 -14.72 12.04
C VAL A 94 2.42 -15.30 10.65
N ILE A 95 3.63 -15.77 10.31
CA ILE A 95 3.94 -16.41 9.02
C ILE A 95 3.08 -17.67 8.82
N THR A 96 3.00 -18.52 9.85
CA THR A 96 2.25 -19.79 9.78
C THR A 96 0.76 -19.52 9.57
N TRP A 97 0.21 -18.57 10.31
CA TRP A 97 -1.17 -18.13 10.14
C TRP A 97 -1.43 -17.53 8.76
N ASN A 98 -0.49 -16.72 8.25
CA ASN A 98 -0.61 -16.07 6.93
C ASN A 98 -0.61 -17.07 5.77
N ALA A 99 -0.04 -18.27 5.95
CA ALA A 99 -0.07 -19.31 4.93
C ALA A 99 -1.49 -19.76 4.57
N GLU A 100 -2.42 -19.68 5.52
CA GLU A 100 -3.83 -20.05 5.34
C GLU A 100 -4.77 -18.83 5.34
N ASN A 101 -4.31 -17.70 5.90
CA ASN A 101 -5.09 -16.48 6.06
C ASN A 101 -4.43 -15.33 5.31
N ARG A 102 -5.12 -14.75 4.33
CA ARG A 102 -4.54 -13.68 3.52
C ARG A 102 -4.54 -12.34 4.26
N LEU A 103 -3.43 -11.62 4.22
CA LEU A 103 -3.37 -10.20 4.64
C LEU A 103 -3.96 -9.34 3.52
N ILE A 104 -4.83 -8.39 3.86
CA ILE A 104 -5.45 -7.47 2.91
C ILE A 104 -5.01 -6.07 3.28
N LEU A 105 -4.27 -5.42 2.38
CA LEU A 105 -3.92 -4.00 2.49
C LEU A 105 -4.97 -3.22 1.71
N PHE A 106 -5.51 -2.15 2.27
CA PHE A 106 -6.42 -1.28 1.52
C PHE A 106 -5.76 0.07 1.22
N GLN A 107 -6.12 0.57 0.06
CA GLN A 107 -5.84 1.94 -0.34
C GLN A 107 -7.12 2.57 -0.86
N MET A 108 -7.53 3.65 -0.20
CA MET A 108 -8.69 4.43 -0.54
C MET A 108 -8.25 5.63 -1.39
N SER A 109 -8.36 5.49 -2.70
CA SER A 109 -8.10 6.56 -3.65
C SER A 109 -9.27 6.67 -4.61
N ILE A 110 -9.61 7.90 -5.01
CA ILE A 110 -10.59 8.17 -6.08
C ILE A 110 -9.96 8.13 -7.49
N SER A 111 -8.63 8.03 -7.57
CA SER A 111 -7.93 8.01 -8.84
C SER A 111 -7.90 6.61 -9.44
N LYS A 112 -8.33 6.51 -10.70
CA LYS A 112 -8.36 5.27 -11.49
C LYS A 112 -6.97 4.67 -11.73
N VAL A 113 -5.96 5.55 -11.79
CA VAL A 113 -4.53 5.22 -11.86
C VAL A 113 -3.79 6.07 -10.83
N TYR A 114 -3.10 5.44 -9.90
CA TYR A 114 -2.36 6.06 -8.83
C TYR A 114 -1.24 5.14 -8.33
N PRO A 115 0.02 5.61 -8.30
CA PRO A 115 1.12 4.78 -7.85
C PRO A 115 1.02 4.47 -6.35
N VAL A 116 1.45 3.27 -5.97
CA VAL A 116 1.53 2.85 -4.57
C VAL A 116 2.99 2.82 -4.14
N ASN A 117 3.28 3.44 -2.99
CA ASN A 117 4.64 3.50 -2.49
C ASN A 117 5.06 2.15 -1.91
N VAL A 118 6.01 1.49 -2.56
CA VAL A 118 6.53 0.18 -2.15
C VAL A 118 7.14 0.20 -0.75
N SER A 119 7.71 1.32 -0.31
CA SER A 119 8.36 1.44 1.00
C SER A 119 7.37 1.35 2.15
N GLU A 120 6.15 1.86 1.98
CA GLU A 120 5.09 1.77 2.99
C GLU A 120 4.60 0.31 3.10
N ILE A 121 4.38 -0.37 1.97
CA ILE A 121 4.04 -1.80 1.92
C ILE A 121 5.11 -2.64 2.62
N MET A 122 6.38 -2.43 2.25
CA MET A 122 7.49 -3.18 2.84
C MET A 122 7.62 -2.92 4.34
N SER A 123 7.37 -1.69 4.79
CA SER A 123 7.43 -1.35 6.22
C SER A 123 6.36 -2.08 7.03
N VAL A 124 5.12 -2.19 6.51
CA VAL A 124 4.07 -3.01 7.15
C VAL A 124 4.53 -4.46 7.24
N PHE A 125 5.07 -5.04 6.16
CA PHE A 125 5.51 -6.45 6.18
C PHE A 125 6.72 -6.70 7.08
N GLU A 126 7.67 -5.78 7.13
CA GLU A 126 8.81 -5.86 8.04
C GLU A 126 8.34 -5.85 9.50
N LYS A 127 7.41 -4.95 9.83
CA LYS A 127 6.84 -4.82 11.17
C LYS A 127 6.00 -6.03 11.59
N LEU A 128 5.32 -6.67 10.64
CA LEU A 128 4.58 -7.90 10.88
C LEU A 128 5.45 -9.17 10.80
N GLY A 129 6.73 -9.06 10.42
CA GLY A 129 7.61 -10.21 10.23
C GLY A 129 7.31 -11.04 8.98
N LEU A 130 6.57 -10.48 8.02
CA LEU A 130 6.09 -11.16 6.81
C LEU A 130 6.97 -10.92 5.57
N LEU A 131 7.97 -10.04 5.64
CA LEU A 131 8.72 -9.58 4.46
C LEU A 131 9.33 -10.72 3.61
N GLU A 132 9.96 -11.71 4.23
CA GLU A 132 10.54 -12.87 3.51
C GLU A 132 9.46 -13.83 2.99
N ALA A 133 8.39 -14.02 3.75
CA ALA A 133 7.27 -14.89 3.36
C ALA A 133 6.58 -14.33 2.11
N VAL A 134 6.27 -13.03 2.11
CA VAL A 134 5.65 -12.33 0.98
C VAL A 134 6.58 -12.26 -0.23
N LYS A 135 7.89 -12.06 0.00
CA LYS A 135 8.87 -12.14 -1.09
C LYS A 135 8.83 -13.49 -1.80
N SER A 136 8.70 -14.57 -1.03
CA SER A 136 8.68 -15.94 -1.55
C SER A 136 7.33 -16.29 -2.19
N ASN A 137 6.23 -15.78 -1.63
CA ASN A 137 4.89 -15.98 -2.15
C ASN A 137 4.04 -14.69 -2.04
N PRO A 138 3.99 -13.86 -3.09
CA PRO A 138 3.21 -12.62 -3.09
C PRO A 138 1.69 -12.80 -2.95
N ASN A 139 1.16 -14.02 -3.15
CA ASN A 139 -0.27 -14.29 -3.02
C ASN A 139 -0.76 -14.30 -1.56
N LEU A 140 0.15 -14.37 -0.60
CA LEU A 140 -0.15 -14.24 0.83
C LEU A 140 -0.74 -12.88 1.20
N VAL A 141 -0.65 -11.91 0.30
CA VAL A 141 -1.20 -10.57 0.46
C VAL A 141 -2.06 -10.19 -0.75
N ALA A 142 -3.12 -9.42 -0.50
CA ALA A 142 -3.88 -8.69 -1.51
C ALA A 142 -3.74 -7.18 -1.26
N LEU A 143 -3.65 -6.42 -2.34
CA LEU A 143 -3.84 -4.97 -2.30
C LEU A 143 -5.22 -4.64 -2.87
N LEU A 144 -6.06 -4.01 -2.06
CA LEU A 144 -7.45 -3.73 -2.39
C LEU A 144 -7.69 -2.23 -2.50
N PHE A 145 -8.11 -1.79 -3.69
CA PHE A 145 -8.50 -0.41 -3.94
C PHE A 145 -9.98 -0.22 -3.67
N VAL A 146 -10.31 0.74 -2.80
CA VAL A 146 -11.70 1.08 -2.53
C VAL A 146 -12.08 2.28 -3.39
N ALA A 147 -13.11 2.11 -4.22
CA ALA A 147 -13.50 3.10 -5.22
C ALA A 147 -15.03 3.32 -5.27
N PRO A 148 -15.50 4.52 -5.59
CA PRO A 148 -16.92 4.72 -5.84
C PRO A 148 -17.42 3.83 -6.99
N LYS A 149 -18.64 3.29 -6.86
CA LYS A 149 -19.28 2.47 -7.92
C LYS A 149 -19.28 3.14 -9.29
N ALA A 150 -19.40 4.47 -9.34
CA ALA A 150 -19.37 5.25 -10.59
C ALA A 150 -18.06 5.14 -11.37
N VAL A 151 -16.93 4.84 -10.71
CA VAL A 151 -15.60 4.80 -11.33
C VAL A 151 -14.93 3.43 -11.28
N VAL A 152 -15.50 2.46 -10.54
CA VAL A 152 -14.92 1.11 -10.35
C VAL A 152 -14.55 0.43 -11.67
N GLY A 153 -15.42 0.48 -12.68
CA GLY A 153 -15.21 -0.15 -14.00
C GLY A 153 -14.07 0.44 -14.82
N THR A 154 -13.47 1.52 -14.33
CA THR A 154 -12.35 2.20 -14.99
C THR A 154 -11.03 2.08 -14.22
N TYR A 155 -11.03 1.40 -13.07
CA TYR A 155 -9.80 1.13 -12.32
C TYR A 155 -8.90 0.18 -13.10
N GLN A 156 -7.61 0.45 -13.02
CA GLN A 156 -6.58 -0.37 -13.63
C GLN A 156 -5.59 -0.83 -12.58
N ARG A 157 -4.79 -1.84 -12.92
CA ARG A 157 -3.69 -2.27 -12.07
C ARG A 157 -2.75 -1.09 -11.83
N GLN A 158 -2.49 -0.78 -10.57
CA GLN A 158 -1.62 0.30 -10.14
C GLN A 158 -0.15 -0.11 -10.22
N ASP A 159 0.69 0.87 -10.56
CA ASP A 159 2.13 0.69 -10.45
C ASP A 159 2.55 0.77 -8.99
N ILE A 160 3.32 -0.22 -8.54
CA ILE A 160 3.97 -0.20 -7.21
C ILE A 160 5.39 0.30 -7.45
N ILE A 161 5.69 1.52 -6.99
CA ILE A 161 6.94 2.21 -7.29
C ILE A 161 7.77 2.43 -6.02
N PRO A 162 9.11 2.43 -6.13
CA PRO A 162 9.98 3.04 -5.12
C PRO A 162 9.50 4.45 -4.83
N LYS A 163 9.53 4.87 -3.56
CA LYS A 163 9.21 6.26 -3.15
C LYS A 163 9.73 7.21 -4.21
N ALA A 164 8.85 8.00 -4.82
CA ALA A 164 9.27 9.06 -5.71
C ALA A 164 10.28 9.90 -4.94
N THR A 165 11.55 9.84 -5.33
CA THR A 165 12.36 11.05 -5.28
C THR A 165 11.53 12.04 -6.08
N ASP A 166 11.08 13.09 -5.41
CA ASP A 166 10.17 14.07 -5.98
C ASP A 166 10.89 14.85 -7.10
N ASP A 167 11.08 14.18 -8.23
CA ASP A 167 11.59 14.72 -9.49
C ASP A 167 10.43 15.23 -10.35
N ARG A 168 9.21 15.26 -9.80
CA ARG A 168 8.10 15.97 -10.43
C ARG A 168 8.46 17.46 -10.42
N PRO A 169 8.46 18.15 -11.56
CA PRO A 169 8.51 19.60 -11.57
C PRO A 169 7.40 20.14 -10.67
N VAL A 170 7.70 21.15 -9.85
CA VAL A 170 6.78 21.81 -8.90
C VAL A 170 5.44 22.21 -9.56
N ASN A 171 5.44 22.31 -10.88
CA ASN A 171 4.34 22.61 -11.78
C ASN A 171 3.25 21.52 -11.80
N CYS A 172 3.51 20.31 -11.30
CA CYS A 172 2.58 19.17 -11.32
C CYS A 172 1.73 19.05 -10.05
N LEU A 173 1.99 19.86 -9.03
CA LEU A 173 1.19 19.91 -7.80
C LEU A 173 0.06 20.91 -8.01
N SER A 174 -1.13 20.42 -8.36
CA SER A 174 -2.34 21.22 -8.39
C SER A 174 -2.63 21.77 -6.99
N GLY A 175 -2.32 23.06 -6.76
CA GLY A 175 -2.64 23.74 -5.50
C GLY A 175 -1.63 24.77 -4.99
N ILE A 176 -0.44 24.91 -5.59
CA ILE A 176 0.52 25.94 -5.16
C ILE A 176 0.23 27.25 -5.91
N GLY A 177 -0.34 28.22 -5.19
CA GLY A 177 -0.61 29.56 -5.73
C GLY A 177 0.63 30.20 -6.38
N LEU A 178 0.40 30.91 -7.48
CA LEU A 178 1.41 31.45 -8.42
C LEU A 178 2.58 32.22 -7.75
N MET A 179 2.34 32.83 -6.59
CA MET A 179 3.34 33.61 -5.85
C MET A 179 4.38 32.76 -5.12
N THR A 180 3.99 31.60 -4.58
CA THR A 180 4.91 30.72 -3.83
C THR A 180 5.88 29.99 -4.77
N ALA A 181 5.42 29.67 -5.98
CA ALA A 181 6.27 29.09 -7.04
C ALA A 181 7.38 30.04 -7.51
N LYS A 182 7.09 31.35 -7.61
CA LYS A 182 8.09 32.37 -7.97
C LYS A 182 9.16 32.56 -6.91
N VAL A 183 8.79 32.51 -5.62
CA VAL A 183 9.74 32.65 -4.50
C VAL A 183 10.68 31.43 -4.44
N LEU A 184 10.18 30.21 -4.67
CA LEU A 184 11.04 29.02 -4.72
C LEU A 184 11.96 28.97 -5.94
N ALA A 185 11.53 29.48 -7.10
CA ALA A 185 12.36 29.53 -8.30
C ALA A 185 13.57 30.47 -8.14
N GLN A 186 13.39 31.61 -7.45
CA GLN A 186 14.47 32.56 -7.20
C GLN A 186 15.50 32.05 -6.16
N LEU A 187 15.07 31.22 -5.21
CA LEU A 187 15.96 30.62 -4.21
C LEU A 187 16.87 29.53 -4.79
N LYS A 188 16.45 28.83 -5.86
CA LYS A 188 17.27 27.78 -6.52
C LYS A 188 18.40 28.33 -7.38
N THR A 189 18.33 29.57 -7.85
CA THR A 189 19.36 30.17 -8.73
C THR A 189 20.62 30.65 -8.02
N ASN A 190 20.66 30.70 -6.68
CA ASN A 190 21.71 31.41 -5.94
C ASN A 190 22.61 30.57 -5.01
N GLN A 191 22.79 29.25 -5.23
CA GLN A 191 23.85 28.50 -4.50
C GLN A 191 24.65 27.50 -5.36
N ILE A 192 25.80 27.99 -5.87
CA ILE A 192 27.18 27.43 -5.84
C ILE A 192 27.54 26.20 -6.75
N PRO A 193 28.76 26.20 -7.37
CA PRO A 193 29.01 25.66 -8.71
C PRO A 193 29.61 24.24 -8.76
N GLU A 194 29.46 23.61 -9.94
CA GLU A 194 30.06 22.35 -10.36
C GLU A 194 31.58 22.27 -10.11
N LYS A 195 32.04 21.11 -9.62
CA LYS A 195 33.42 20.63 -9.86
C LYS A 195 33.41 19.33 -10.65
N LYS A 196 34.25 19.33 -11.70
CA LYS A 196 34.40 18.34 -12.77
C LYS A 196 35.00 17.00 -12.32
N LYS A 197 34.52 15.95 -13.03
CA LYS A 197 35.13 14.67 -13.48
C LYS A 197 36.47 14.20 -12.88
N HIS A 198 36.49 12.91 -12.52
CA HIS A 198 37.55 11.99 -12.93
C HIS A 198 36.98 10.61 -13.25
N ASP A 199 37.35 10.07 -14.41
CA ASP A 199 37.06 8.73 -14.90
C ASP A 199 37.79 7.67 -14.06
N THR A 200 37.11 6.57 -13.72
CA THR A 200 37.72 5.23 -13.61
C THR A 200 36.62 4.18 -13.77
N THR A 201 36.73 3.41 -14.84
CA THR A 201 36.02 2.16 -15.07
C THR A 201 36.29 1.19 -13.92
N SER A 202 35.31 0.97 -13.06
CA SER A 202 35.28 -0.14 -12.12
C SER A 202 33.93 -0.82 -12.26
N SER A 203 33.95 -2.13 -12.48
CA SER A 203 32.77 -2.98 -12.38
C SER A 203 32.32 -2.96 -10.93
N ILE A 204 31.37 -2.07 -10.62
CA ILE A 204 30.76 -1.97 -9.30
C ILE A 204 29.77 -3.13 -9.20
N ALA A 205 30.16 -4.19 -8.50
CA ALA A 205 29.20 -5.15 -7.97
C ALA A 205 28.17 -4.35 -7.14
N GLU A 206 26.89 -4.44 -7.48
CA GLU A 206 25.83 -3.77 -6.73
C GLU A 206 25.97 -4.11 -5.24
N PRO A 207 25.95 -3.12 -4.32
CA PRO A 207 26.05 -3.39 -2.90
C PRO A 207 24.94 -4.35 -2.47
N ARG A 208 25.27 -5.37 -1.66
CA ARG A 208 24.32 -6.44 -1.25
C ARG A 208 22.98 -5.92 -0.70
N GLU A 209 22.99 -4.76 -0.04
CA GLU A 209 21.77 -4.11 0.46
C GLU A 209 20.88 -3.58 -0.67
N HIS A 210 21.48 -3.03 -1.73
CA HIS A 210 20.75 -2.55 -2.91
C HIS A 210 20.12 -3.72 -3.67
N ALA A 211 20.87 -4.82 -3.85
CA ALA A 211 20.35 -6.05 -4.46
C ALA A 211 19.22 -6.67 -3.63
N ARG A 212 19.34 -6.66 -2.30
CA ARG A 212 18.30 -7.14 -1.37
C ARG A 212 17.03 -6.30 -1.48
N HIS A 213 17.14 -4.97 -1.45
CA HIS A 213 16.00 -4.05 -1.54
C HIS A 213 15.27 -4.16 -2.90
N LYS A 214 16.03 -4.30 -3.98
CA LYS A 214 15.50 -4.52 -5.34
C LYS A 214 14.67 -5.81 -5.41
N SER A 215 15.18 -6.90 -4.88
CA SER A 215 14.48 -8.20 -4.88
C SER A 215 13.14 -8.16 -4.12
N TYR A 216 13.06 -7.44 -2.99
CA TYR A 216 11.76 -7.24 -2.33
C TYR A 216 10.82 -6.40 -3.17
N SER A 217 11.31 -5.29 -3.72
CA SER A 217 10.51 -4.38 -4.54
C SER A 217 9.89 -5.11 -5.74
N GLU A 218 10.67 -5.95 -6.42
CA GLU A 218 10.20 -6.81 -7.52
C GLU A 218 9.12 -7.81 -7.08
N ALA A 219 9.20 -8.34 -5.86
CA ALA A 219 8.16 -9.20 -5.31
C ALA A 219 6.88 -8.42 -4.98
N MET A 220 6.99 -7.20 -4.45
CA MET A 220 5.83 -6.36 -4.13
C MET A 220 5.00 -6.02 -5.37
N VAL A 221 5.64 -5.78 -6.53
CA VAL A 221 4.96 -5.52 -7.81
C VAL A 221 4.05 -6.69 -8.25
N LYS A 222 4.35 -7.91 -7.79
CA LYS A 222 3.60 -9.14 -8.09
C LYS A 222 2.41 -9.37 -7.16
N ILE A 223 2.24 -8.57 -6.10
CA ILE A 223 1.07 -8.65 -5.22
C ILE A 223 -0.20 -8.55 -6.06
N THR A 224 -1.19 -9.38 -5.74
CA THR A 224 -2.46 -9.34 -6.45
C THR A 224 -3.20 -8.07 -6.08
N GLN A 225 -3.77 -7.40 -7.09
CA GLN A 225 -4.49 -6.15 -6.90
C GLN A 225 -5.95 -6.33 -7.25
N TYR A 226 -6.82 -5.77 -6.44
CA TYR A 226 -8.26 -5.83 -6.62
C TYR A 226 -8.86 -4.45 -6.50
N VAL A 227 -10.05 -4.25 -7.06
CA VAL A 227 -10.89 -3.09 -6.74
C VAL A 227 -12.22 -3.56 -6.17
N TRP A 228 -12.66 -2.90 -5.09
CA TRP A 228 -13.99 -3.04 -4.52
C TRP A 228 -14.77 -1.74 -4.69
N SER A 229 -16.00 -1.85 -5.18
CA SER A 229 -16.92 -0.71 -5.21
C SER A 229 -17.69 -0.60 -3.91
N PHE A 230 -17.75 0.60 -3.33
CA PHE A 230 -18.75 0.92 -2.32
C PHE A 230 -19.91 1.74 -2.94
N SER A 231 -21.09 1.60 -2.36
CA SER A 231 -22.28 2.43 -2.63
C SER A 231 -22.57 3.19 -1.34
N SER A 232 -22.57 4.53 -1.39
CA SER A 232 -23.04 5.35 -0.26
C SER A 232 -24.57 5.47 -0.22
N ASP A 233 -25.25 4.88 -1.19
CA ASP A 233 -26.70 4.94 -1.33
C ASP A 233 -27.29 3.60 -0.86
N ASP A 234 -27.67 3.57 0.42
CA ASP A 234 -28.89 2.95 0.96
C ASP A 234 -29.37 3.79 2.16
#